data_AF-A0A8T3NPD9-F1
#
_entry.id   AF-A0A8T3NPD9-F1
#
_cell.length_a   1.000
_cell.length_b   1.000
_cell.length_c   1.000
_cell.angle_alpha   90.00
_cell.angle_beta   90.00
_cell.angle_gamma   90.00
#
_symmetry.space_group_name_H-M   'P 1'
#
loop_
_entity.id
_entity.type
_entity.pdbx_description
1 polymer ?
#
loop_
_entity_poly.entity_id
_entity_poly.type
_entity_poly.pdbx_seq_one_letter_code
_entity_poly.pdbx_strand_id
1 'polypeptide(L)'
;MRIVVTDLTRMQRGYVCVAGVDLDQRRHVRPVLGDTRLPTSVLARHGGPFDLATVVELATNEPTPVRPKVEDHEFSPRQAKSVERMEPAAFWELLTALARPRLGAIFGPDLRKRDGGGATVRSGAGRASLGCLAPSRRPELYLKPRERGSDQVRMRIGDGDAELDLSVTDIRLYGSDHVTPDPEAMQRVSERIAGGTGLLLSVGLTRPFSSSPSSPPVHWLQVNNIHLEDDPTCRLGSESRLRRLVRLIFDF
;
A
#
# COMPACT_ATOMS: atom_id res chain seq x y z
N MET A 1 -20.40 -3.75 -4.79
CA MET A 1 -19.59 -3.94 -3.55
C MET A 1 -19.12 -2.58 -3.06
N ARG A 2 -19.10 -2.32 -1.75
CA ARG A 2 -18.52 -1.09 -1.19
C ARG A 2 -17.21 -1.42 -0.50
N ILE A 3 -16.13 -0.77 -0.93
CA ILE A 3 -14.83 -0.91 -0.29
C ILE A 3 -14.40 0.41 0.33
N VAL A 4 -13.71 0.37 1.46
CA VAL A 4 -12.90 1.52 1.90
C VAL A 4 -11.47 1.33 1.43
N VAL A 5 -10.89 2.33 0.78
CA VAL A 5 -9.53 2.28 0.25
C VAL A 5 -8.52 2.33 1.41
N THR A 6 -7.72 1.28 1.52
CA THR A 6 -6.65 1.14 2.53
C THR A 6 -5.25 1.21 1.91
N ASP A 7 -5.14 0.93 0.61
CA ASP A 7 -3.86 0.82 -0.06
C ASP A 7 -3.88 1.62 -1.36
N LEU A 8 -2.90 2.51 -1.50
CA LEU A 8 -2.55 3.17 -2.75
C LEU A 8 -1.07 2.91 -3.00
N THR A 9 -0.81 1.91 -3.83
CA THR A 9 0.52 1.39 -4.13
C THR A 9 1.02 1.95 -5.44
N ARG A 10 2.20 2.58 -5.44
CA ARG A 10 2.88 2.99 -6.67
C ARG A 10 3.40 1.77 -7.41
N MET A 11 3.12 1.71 -8.71
CA MET A 11 3.69 0.68 -9.59
C MET A 11 4.82 1.29 -10.42
N GLN A 12 4.96 0.87 -11.68
CA GLN A 12 5.75 1.60 -12.68
C GLN A 12 5.06 2.92 -13.07
N ARG A 13 5.83 3.84 -13.66
CA ARG A 13 5.37 5.19 -14.06
C ARG A 13 4.01 5.14 -14.76
N GLY A 14 3.09 5.98 -14.29
CA GLY A 14 1.74 6.13 -14.83
C GLY A 14 0.71 5.11 -14.33
N TYR A 15 1.11 4.17 -13.47
CA TYR A 15 0.22 3.13 -12.96
C TYR A 15 0.23 3.02 -11.44
N VAL A 16 -0.91 2.60 -10.90
CA VAL A 16 -1.13 2.38 -9.47
C VAL A 16 -1.78 1.02 -9.26
N CYS A 17 -1.68 0.53 -8.03
CA CYS A 17 -2.54 -0.53 -7.53
C CYS A 17 -3.36 0.04 -6.38
N VAL A 18 -4.65 -0.24 -6.38
CA VAL A 18 -5.57 0.13 -5.31
C VAL A 18 -5.99 -1.14 -4.60
N ALA A 19 -6.00 -1.13 -3.28
CA ALA A 19 -6.72 -2.13 -2.51
C ALA A 19 -7.52 -1.48 -1.39
N GLY A 20 -8.48 -2.23 -0.89
CA GLY A 20 -9.35 -1.79 0.18
C GLY A 20 -9.90 -2.97 0.96
N VAL A 21 -10.87 -2.64 1.81
CA VAL A 21 -11.62 -3.61 2.60
C VAL A 21 -13.08 -3.52 2.21
N ASP A 22 -13.67 -4.64 1.83
CA ASP A 22 -15.12 -4.77 1.69
C ASP A 22 -15.79 -4.54 3.05
N LEU A 23 -16.65 -3.53 3.14
CA LEU A 23 -17.31 -3.13 4.38
C LEU A 23 -18.32 -4.16 4.87
N ASP A 24 -18.91 -4.94 3.97
CA ASP A 24 -19.92 -5.93 4.33
C ASP A 24 -19.26 -7.22 4.83
N GLN A 25 -18.20 -7.69 4.14
CA GLN A 25 -17.52 -8.94 4.47
C GLN A 25 -16.29 -8.79 5.39
N ARG A 26 -15.80 -7.56 5.59
CA ARG A 26 -14.57 -7.24 6.31
C ARG A 26 -13.35 -8.02 5.80
N ARG A 27 -13.20 -8.08 4.47
CA ARG A 27 -12.10 -8.77 3.79
C ARG A 27 -11.38 -7.83 2.84
N HIS A 28 -10.08 -8.07 2.66
CA HIS A 28 -9.31 -7.35 1.66
C HIS A 28 -9.84 -7.64 0.25
N VAL A 29 -9.92 -6.59 -0.56
CA VAL A 29 -10.32 -6.63 -1.96
C VAL A 29 -9.34 -5.78 -2.76
N ARG A 30 -8.91 -6.31 -3.90
CA ARG A 30 -8.09 -5.60 -4.88
C ARG A 30 -8.86 -5.46 -6.20
N PRO A 31 -9.41 -4.27 -6.50
CA PRO A 31 -10.03 -4.02 -7.79
C PRO A 31 -8.99 -4.12 -8.91
N VAL A 32 -9.28 -4.88 -9.97
CA VAL A 32 -8.40 -5.10 -11.13
C VAL A 32 -9.13 -4.88 -12.45
N LEU A 33 -8.36 -4.62 -13.52
CA LEU A 33 -8.87 -4.42 -14.89
C LEU A 33 -8.48 -5.57 -15.80
N GLY A 34 -8.85 -6.81 -15.43
CA GLY A 34 -8.44 -8.01 -16.15
C GLY A 34 -6.93 -8.02 -16.42
N ASP A 35 -6.56 -7.97 -17.71
CA ASP A 35 -5.17 -7.99 -18.18
C ASP A 35 -4.45 -6.63 -18.18
N THR A 36 -5.11 -5.57 -17.71
CA THR A 36 -4.57 -4.21 -17.72
C THR A 36 -4.31 -3.65 -16.32
N ARG A 37 -3.47 -2.61 -16.25
CA ARG A 37 -3.10 -1.93 -15.00
C ARG A 37 -3.93 -0.67 -14.81
N LEU A 38 -4.23 -0.33 -13.56
CA LEU A 38 -4.93 0.90 -13.23
C LEU A 38 -4.02 2.12 -13.51
N PRO A 39 -4.44 3.06 -14.37
CA PRO A 39 -3.69 4.29 -14.59
C PRO A 39 -3.80 5.21 -13.37
N THR A 40 -2.82 6.10 -13.17
CA THR A 40 -2.86 7.10 -12.08
C THR A 40 -4.07 8.02 -12.15
N SER A 41 -4.72 8.16 -13.31
CA SER A 41 -5.94 8.97 -13.48
C SER A 41 -7.13 8.49 -12.64
N VAL A 42 -7.11 7.26 -12.11
CA VAL A 42 -8.17 6.77 -11.21
C VAL A 42 -8.08 7.34 -9.78
N LEU A 43 -7.00 8.06 -9.46
CA LEU A 43 -6.82 8.68 -8.15
C LEU A 43 -7.63 9.98 -8.00
N ALA A 44 -8.12 10.28 -6.81
CA ALA A 44 -8.93 11.47 -6.54
C ALA A 44 -8.23 12.80 -6.84
N ARG A 45 -6.90 12.87 -6.64
CA ARG A 45 -6.09 14.03 -7.04
C ARG A 45 -6.13 14.31 -8.56
N HIS A 46 -6.57 13.34 -9.36
CA HIS A 46 -6.76 13.43 -10.81
C HIS A 46 -8.24 13.35 -11.22
N GLY A 47 -9.17 13.47 -10.27
CA GLY A 47 -10.62 13.39 -10.52
C GLY A 47 -11.21 11.99 -10.50
N GLY A 48 -10.42 10.95 -10.21
CA GLY A 48 -10.93 9.59 -10.07
C GLY A 48 -11.53 9.28 -8.68
N PRO A 49 -12.08 8.07 -8.48
CA PRO A 49 -12.80 7.76 -7.24
C PRO A 49 -11.89 7.34 -6.06
N PHE A 50 -10.61 7.03 -6.30
CA PHE A 50 -9.76 6.37 -5.29
C PHE A 50 -8.85 7.35 -4.54
N ASP A 51 -8.96 7.35 -3.22
CA ASP A 51 -8.03 7.99 -2.27
C ASP A 51 -8.16 7.29 -0.93
N LEU A 52 -7.17 7.39 -0.03
CA LEU A 52 -7.22 6.72 1.27
C LEU A 52 -8.46 7.13 2.09
N ALA A 53 -8.96 6.17 2.86
CA ALA A 53 -10.17 6.25 3.68
C ALA A 53 -11.44 6.65 2.91
N THR A 54 -11.42 6.57 1.57
CA THR A 54 -12.60 6.84 0.74
C THR A 54 -13.39 5.56 0.57
N VAL A 55 -14.69 5.62 0.81
CA VAL A 55 -15.61 4.53 0.48
C VAL A 55 -15.94 4.65 -1.01
N VAL A 56 -15.67 3.58 -1.75
CA VAL A 56 -15.89 3.48 -3.19
C VAL A 56 -16.88 2.35 -3.46
N GLU A 57 -17.92 2.66 -4.20
CA GLU A 57 -18.84 1.67 -4.74
C GLU A 57 -18.29 1.13 -6.07
N LEU A 58 -18.13 -0.19 -6.15
CA LEU A 58 -17.75 -0.95 -7.33
C LEU A 58 -19.01 -1.62 -7.89
N ALA A 59 -19.50 -1.15 -9.03
CA ALA A 59 -20.76 -1.61 -9.62
C ALA A 59 -20.69 -3.03 -10.20
N THR A 60 -19.65 -3.33 -10.98
CA THR A 60 -19.29 -4.72 -11.35
C THR A 60 -18.16 -5.18 -10.45
N ASN A 61 -18.28 -6.39 -9.91
CA ASN A 61 -17.32 -6.95 -8.98
C ASN A 61 -17.37 -8.48 -9.07
N GLU A 62 -16.69 -9.03 -10.05
CA GLU A 62 -16.56 -10.48 -10.24
C GLU A 62 -15.26 -10.96 -9.59
N PRO A 63 -15.31 -11.86 -8.58
CA PRO A 63 -14.11 -12.42 -8.01
C PRO A 63 -13.30 -13.16 -9.08
N THR A 64 -12.01 -12.83 -9.22
CA THR A 64 -11.07 -13.48 -10.15
C THR A 64 -9.85 -14.06 -9.42
N PRO A 65 -10.07 -14.92 -8.39
CA PRO A 65 -9.00 -15.34 -7.49
C PRO A 65 -7.99 -16.26 -8.17
N VAL A 66 -6.71 -15.87 -8.15
CA VAL A 66 -5.59 -16.72 -8.59
C VAL A 66 -4.49 -16.68 -7.55
N ARG A 67 -4.16 -17.80 -6.90
CA ARG A 67 -3.18 -17.83 -5.80
C ARG A 67 -1.83 -17.19 -6.18
N PRO A 68 -1.25 -16.34 -5.30
CA PRO A 68 -1.75 -15.91 -3.98
C PRO A 68 -2.80 -14.80 -4.01
N LYS A 69 -3.14 -14.26 -5.18
CA LYS A 69 -4.00 -13.09 -5.46
C LYS A 69 -5.48 -13.43 -5.33
N VAL A 70 -5.88 -13.93 -4.17
CA VAL A 70 -7.26 -14.34 -3.90
C VAL A 70 -8.20 -13.14 -3.68
N GLU A 71 -7.64 -11.95 -3.48
CA GLU A 71 -8.37 -10.70 -3.27
C GLU A 71 -8.76 -10.00 -4.57
N ASP A 72 -8.29 -10.48 -5.74
CA ASP A 72 -8.55 -9.85 -7.04
C ASP A 72 -10.04 -9.91 -7.38
N HIS A 73 -10.62 -8.75 -7.70
CA HIS A 73 -11.97 -8.61 -8.21
C HIS A 73 -11.98 -7.71 -9.44
N GLU A 74 -12.53 -8.22 -10.54
CA GLU A 74 -12.66 -7.44 -11.75
C GLU A 74 -13.78 -6.41 -11.62
N PHE A 75 -13.51 -5.16 -12.02
CA PHE A 75 -14.47 -4.07 -11.92
C PHE A 75 -14.42 -3.13 -13.14
N SER A 76 -15.47 -2.32 -13.28
CA SER A 76 -15.56 -1.27 -14.29
C SER A 76 -15.20 0.11 -13.71
N PRO A 77 -14.06 0.73 -14.11
CA PRO A 77 -13.67 2.06 -13.64
C PRO A 77 -14.71 3.14 -13.91
N ARG A 78 -15.42 3.05 -15.03
CA ARG A 78 -16.43 4.04 -15.44
C ARG A 78 -17.64 4.05 -14.51
N GLN A 79 -17.85 2.97 -13.77
CA GLN A 79 -18.98 2.81 -12.86
C GLN A 79 -18.55 2.90 -11.39
N ALA A 80 -17.24 2.97 -11.12
CA ALA A 80 -16.72 3.15 -9.76
C ALA A 80 -16.98 4.59 -9.30
N LYS A 81 -17.54 4.75 -8.09
CA LYS A 81 -17.91 6.06 -7.54
C LYS A 81 -17.45 6.18 -6.10
N SER A 82 -16.81 7.30 -5.76
CA SER A 82 -16.62 7.67 -4.36
C SER A 82 -17.98 8.06 -3.76
N VAL A 83 -18.33 7.44 -2.64
CA VAL A 83 -19.63 7.63 -1.97
C VAL A 83 -19.47 8.56 -0.79
N GLU A 84 -18.53 8.24 0.10
CA GLU A 84 -18.29 8.97 1.33
C GLU A 84 -16.84 8.83 1.78
N ARG A 85 -16.51 9.51 2.87
CA ARG A 85 -15.23 9.36 3.55
C ARG A 85 -15.47 8.70 4.88
N MET A 86 -14.65 7.71 5.19
CA MET A 86 -14.62 7.12 6.51
C MET A 86 -13.93 8.06 7.48
N GLU A 87 -14.53 8.26 8.64
CA GLU A 87 -13.93 9.06 9.72
C GLU A 87 -12.60 8.46 10.19
N PRO A 88 -11.60 9.28 10.57
CA PRO A 88 -10.26 8.79 10.91
C PRO A 88 -10.22 7.73 12.01
N ALA A 89 -11.01 7.92 13.08
CA ALA A 89 -11.08 6.95 14.18
C ALA A 89 -11.65 5.61 13.71
N ALA A 90 -12.76 5.64 12.95
CA ALA A 90 -13.38 4.42 12.39
C ALA A 90 -12.44 3.70 11.41
N PHE A 91 -11.68 4.45 10.61
CA PHE A 91 -10.68 3.88 9.70
C PHE A 91 -9.53 3.20 10.46
N TRP A 92 -9.02 3.84 11.52
CA TRP A 92 -8.00 3.25 12.38
C TRP A 92 -8.49 1.99 13.11
N GLU A 93 -9.70 2.01 13.64
CA GLU A 93 -10.34 0.85 14.28
C GLU A 93 -10.50 -0.32 13.30
N LEU A 94 -10.94 -0.04 12.07
CA LEU A 94 -11.05 -1.05 11.02
C LEU A 94 -9.70 -1.71 10.72
N LEU A 95 -8.66 -0.91 10.50
CA LEU A 95 -7.32 -1.42 10.23
C LEU A 95 -6.78 -2.22 11.42
N THR A 96 -6.97 -1.73 12.64
CA THR A 96 -6.57 -2.41 13.88
C THR A 96 -7.23 -3.78 14.01
N ALA A 97 -8.53 -3.89 13.72
CA ALA A 97 -9.25 -5.17 13.76
C ALA A 97 -8.74 -6.19 12.71
N LEU A 98 -8.26 -5.71 11.57
CA LEU A 98 -7.69 -6.53 10.50
C LEU A 98 -6.22 -6.88 10.74
N ALA A 99 -5.51 -6.07 11.51
CA ALA A 99 -4.09 -6.23 11.74
C ALA A 99 -3.75 -7.58 12.37
N ARG A 100 -2.60 -8.13 11.98
CA ARG A 100 -2.02 -9.32 12.58
C ARG A 100 -0.62 -9.01 13.09
N PRO A 101 -0.16 -9.64 14.17
CA PRO A 101 1.15 -9.36 14.76
C PRO A 101 2.32 -10.00 13.99
N ARG A 102 2.04 -10.92 13.06
CA ARG A 102 3.03 -11.70 12.34
C ARG A 102 2.63 -11.91 10.89
N LEU A 103 3.59 -11.86 9.98
CA LEU A 103 3.39 -12.10 8.55
C LEU A 103 2.90 -13.51 8.27
N GLY A 104 3.35 -14.50 9.05
CA GLY A 104 2.86 -15.88 8.92
C GLY A 104 1.35 -16.02 9.18
N ALA A 105 0.78 -15.18 10.05
CA ALA A 105 -0.66 -15.16 10.29
C ALA A 105 -1.45 -14.61 9.08
N ILE A 106 -0.83 -13.72 8.30
CA ILE A 106 -1.40 -13.14 7.07
C ILE A 106 -1.22 -14.13 5.91
N PHE A 107 0.02 -14.42 5.54
CA PHE A 107 0.36 -15.11 4.28
C PHE A 107 0.46 -16.63 4.41
N GLY A 108 0.57 -17.16 5.63
CA GLY A 108 0.66 -18.59 5.88
C GLY A 108 2.04 -19.20 5.65
N PRO A 109 2.12 -20.54 5.71
CA PRO A 109 3.39 -21.28 5.69
C PRO A 109 4.13 -21.22 4.35
N ASP A 110 3.45 -20.78 3.29
CA ASP A 110 4.05 -20.59 1.97
C ASP A 110 4.95 -19.35 1.89
N LEU A 111 4.86 -18.42 2.86
CA LEU A 111 5.75 -17.27 2.95
C LEU A 111 7.15 -17.74 3.38
N ARG A 112 8.10 -17.64 2.46
CA ARG A 112 9.51 -18.00 2.70
C ARG A 112 10.36 -16.74 2.82
N LYS A 113 11.00 -16.58 3.97
CA LYS A 113 12.06 -15.58 4.20
C LYS A 113 13.27 -15.95 3.32
N ARG A 114 13.96 -14.94 2.81
CA ARG A 114 15.10 -15.08 1.90
C ARG A 114 16.35 -14.53 2.54
N ASP A 115 17.49 -15.09 2.15
CA ASP A 115 18.79 -14.52 2.47
C ASP A 115 18.87 -13.08 1.92
N GLY A 116 19.30 -12.14 2.75
CA GLY A 116 19.28 -10.70 2.43
C GLY A 116 18.00 -9.95 2.86
N GLY A 117 17.15 -10.56 3.69
CA GLY A 117 16.06 -9.86 4.39
C GLY A 117 14.75 -9.73 3.61
N GLY A 118 14.63 -10.32 2.42
CA GLY A 118 13.37 -10.37 1.68
C GLY A 118 12.43 -11.49 2.15
N ALA A 119 11.18 -11.48 1.68
CA ALA A 119 10.28 -12.63 1.80
C ALA A 119 9.51 -12.84 0.49
N THR A 120 9.18 -14.09 0.18
CA THR A 120 8.54 -14.46 -1.08
C THR A 120 7.51 -15.57 -0.94
N VAL A 121 6.58 -15.63 -1.89
CA VAL A 121 5.67 -16.76 -2.12
C VAL A 121 5.87 -17.26 -3.55
N ARG A 122 5.82 -18.58 -3.76
CA ARG A 122 5.90 -19.18 -5.10
C ARG A 122 4.63 -18.89 -5.90
N SER A 123 4.76 -18.75 -7.22
CA SER A 123 3.62 -18.62 -8.13
C SER A 123 2.66 -19.81 -7.97
N GLY A 124 1.35 -19.55 -7.86
CA GLY A 124 0.32 -20.58 -7.64
C GLY A 124 0.18 -21.06 -6.19
N ALA A 125 1.04 -20.62 -5.27
CA ALA A 125 0.96 -20.94 -3.84
C ALA A 125 0.45 -19.74 -3.02
N GLY A 126 0.27 -19.93 -1.71
CA GLY A 126 -0.17 -18.89 -0.79
C GLY A 126 -1.70 -18.83 -0.63
N ARG A 127 -2.12 -18.31 0.53
CA ARG A 127 -3.53 -18.14 0.90
C ARG A 127 -4.05 -16.70 0.79
N ALA A 128 -3.15 -15.73 0.68
CA ALA A 128 -3.46 -14.31 0.60
C ALA A 128 -2.33 -13.58 -0.13
N SER A 129 -2.64 -12.43 -0.74
CA SER A 129 -1.67 -11.49 -1.31
C SER A 129 -1.72 -10.11 -0.68
N LEU A 130 -2.67 -9.85 0.21
CA LEU A 130 -2.80 -8.60 0.96
C LEU A 130 -2.99 -8.89 2.44
N GLY A 131 -2.59 -7.93 3.29
CA GLY A 131 -2.92 -7.95 4.70
C GLY A 131 -2.49 -6.70 5.43
N CYS A 132 -2.91 -6.61 6.69
CA CYS A 132 -2.51 -5.55 7.61
C CYS A 132 -1.62 -6.13 8.72
N LEU A 133 -0.46 -5.54 8.95
CA LEU A 133 0.52 -5.93 9.96
C LEU A 133 0.55 -4.87 11.07
N ALA A 134 0.42 -5.32 12.31
CA ALA A 134 0.80 -4.56 13.49
C ALA A 134 2.23 -4.98 13.88
N PRO A 135 3.27 -4.22 13.51
CA PRO A 135 4.65 -4.63 13.75
C PRO A 135 4.94 -4.67 15.25
N SER A 136 5.54 -5.78 15.73
CA SER A 136 5.86 -5.96 17.15
C SER A 136 7.06 -5.15 17.63
N ARG A 137 7.86 -4.62 16.70
CA ARG A 137 8.99 -3.74 16.94
C ARG A 137 8.89 -2.54 16.02
N ARG A 138 9.45 -1.41 16.44
CA ARG A 138 9.46 -0.18 15.66
C ARG A 138 10.22 -0.40 14.35
N PRO A 139 9.58 -0.20 13.18
CA PRO A 139 10.25 -0.24 11.89
C PRO A 139 11.22 0.93 11.68
N GLU A 140 12.13 0.77 10.73
CA GLU A 140 13.02 1.83 10.26
C GLU A 140 12.76 2.11 8.79
N LEU A 141 12.32 3.33 8.46
CA LEU A 141 12.10 3.80 7.09
C LEU A 141 13.35 4.55 6.60
N TYR A 142 13.86 4.19 5.43
CA TYR A 142 15.09 4.78 4.87
C TYR A 142 15.12 4.79 3.34
N LEU A 143 16.03 5.58 2.78
CA LEU A 143 16.37 5.57 1.36
C LEU A 143 17.57 4.66 1.11
N LYS A 144 17.41 3.74 0.17
CA LYS A 144 18.51 2.93 -0.36
C LYS A 144 18.94 3.51 -1.71
N PRO A 145 20.18 4.03 -1.82
CA PRO A 145 20.72 4.49 -3.09
C PRO A 145 20.74 3.37 -4.12
N ARG A 146 20.46 3.71 -5.38
CA ARG A 146 20.63 2.79 -6.51
C ARG A 146 21.74 3.28 -7.44
N GLU A 147 22.57 2.36 -7.90
CA GLU A 147 23.61 2.66 -8.89
C GLU A 147 23.03 3.21 -10.20
N ARG A 148 21.81 2.78 -10.56
CA ARG A 148 21.04 3.30 -11.70
C ARG A 148 19.57 3.48 -11.33
N GLY A 149 19.01 4.60 -11.74
CA GLY A 149 17.61 4.97 -11.49
C GLY A 149 17.42 5.79 -10.21
N SER A 150 16.18 5.93 -9.78
CA SER A 150 15.84 6.65 -8.54
C SER A 150 16.12 5.79 -7.31
N ASP A 151 16.45 6.45 -6.20
CA ASP A 151 16.56 5.82 -4.89
C ASP A 151 15.31 5.02 -4.54
N GLN A 152 15.49 3.98 -3.72
CA GLN A 152 14.43 3.10 -3.31
C GLN A 152 14.04 3.38 -1.86
N VAL A 153 12.76 3.64 -1.62
CA VAL A 153 12.20 3.68 -0.27
C VAL A 153 12.12 2.26 0.27
N ARG A 154 12.74 2.04 1.43
CA ARG A 154 12.87 0.74 2.09
C ARG A 154 12.46 0.84 3.55
N MET A 155 11.99 -0.27 4.09
CA MET A 155 11.66 -0.37 5.51
C MET A 155 12.21 -1.67 6.09
N ARG A 156 12.96 -1.56 7.20
CA ARG A 156 13.29 -2.71 8.04
C ARG A 156 12.15 -2.96 9.02
N ILE A 157 11.64 -4.18 9.05
CA ILE A 157 10.58 -4.60 9.97
C ILE A 157 11.00 -5.89 10.70
N GLY A 158 10.55 -6.02 11.95
CA GLY A 158 10.65 -7.29 12.68
C GLY A 158 9.42 -8.18 12.43
N ASP A 159 9.64 -9.48 12.25
CA ASP A 159 8.61 -10.52 12.19
C ASP A 159 9.02 -11.72 13.06
N GLY A 160 8.73 -11.59 14.36
CA GLY A 160 9.24 -12.50 15.40
C GLY A 160 10.75 -12.30 15.58
N ASP A 161 11.51 -13.39 15.40
CA ASP A 161 12.97 -13.39 15.54
C ASP A 161 13.70 -13.00 14.24
N ALA A 162 12.97 -12.81 13.14
CA ALA A 162 13.58 -12.39 11.88
C ALA A 162 13.41 -10.89 11.65
N GLU A 163 14.43 -10.29 11.05
CA GLU A 163 14.34 -8.96 10.46
C GLU A 163 14.17 -9.08 8.94
N LEU A 164 13.32 -8.23 8.37
CA LEU A 164 13.09 -8.14 6.94
C LEU A 164 13.37 -6.72 6.46
N ASP A 165 14.00 -6.60 5.30
CA ASP A 165 14.20 -5.35 4.58
C ASP A 165 13.30 -5.38 3.32
N LEU A 166 12.23 -4.60 3.34
CA LEU A 166 11.17 -4.61 2.35
C LEU A 166 11.12 -3.31 1.54
N SER A 167 10.70 -3.41 0.28
CA SER A 167 10.39 -2.20 -0.50
C SER A 167 9.11 -1.56 0.02
N VAL A 168 9.11 -0.24 0.10
CA VAL A 168 7.92 0.55 0.42
C VAL A 168 7.39 1.17 -0.85
N THR A 169 6.12 0.92 -1.15
CA THR A 169 5.46 1.37 -2.37
C THR A 169 4.27 2.29 -2.08
N ASP A 170 4.19 2.82 -0.86
CA ASP A 170 3.20 3.84 -0.49
C ASP A 170 3.36 5.07 -1.37
N ILE A 171 2.36 5.33 -2.21
CA ILE A 171 2.42 6.41 -3.20
C ILE A 171 2.61 7.81 -2.59
N ARG A 172 2.30 7.97 -1.29
CA ARG A 172 2.46 9.25 -0.57
C ARG A 172 3.91 9.59 -0.26
N LEU A 173 4.82 8.61 -0.33
CA LEU A 173 6.25 8.81 -0.13
C LEU A 173 6.98 9.20 -1.43
N TYR A 174 6.23 9.50 -2.49
CA TYR A 174 6.76 9.82 -3.81
C TYR A 174 6.18 11.15 -4.31
N GLY A 175 6.96 11.82 -5.14
CA GLY A 175 6.56 13.06 -5.79
C GLY A 175 5.38 12.89 -6.76
N SER A 176 5.04 13.97 -7.47
CA SER A 176 3.95 13.98 -8.45
C SER A 176 4.16 13.04 -9.64
N ASP A 177 5.39 12.60 -9.88
CA ASP A 177 5.73 11.62 -10.91
C ASP A 177 5.50 10.17 -10.45
N HIS A 178 5.19 9.96 -9.16
CA HIS A 178 5.00 8.67 -8.48
C HIS A 178 6.21 7.72 -8.59
N VAL A 179 7.38 8.26 -8.92
CA VAL A 179 8.62 7.50 -9.13
C VAL A 179 9.69 7.98 -8.16
N THR A 180 9.91 9.29 -8.10
CA THR A 180 10.96 9.92 -7.32
C THR A 180 10.53 9.99 -5.85
N PRO A 181 11.30 9.42 -4.90
CA PRO A 181 10.98 9.57 -3.48
C PRO A 181 10.88 11.04 -3.08
N ASP A 182 9.94 11.35 -2.19
CA ASP A 182 9.78 12.68 -1.58
C ASP A 182 10.52 12.70 -0.23
N PRO A 183 11.70 13.34 -0.12
CA PRO A 183 12.50 13.33 1.09
C PRO A 183 11.78 13.95 2.29
N GLU A 184 10.96 14.98 2.07
CA GLU A 184 10.24 15.64 3.14
C GLU A 184 9.13 14.74 3.67
N ALA A 185 8.37 14.09 2.77
CA ALA A 185 7.33 13.13 3.18
C ALA A 185 7.93 11.96 3.95
N MET A 186 9.07 11.44 3.47
CA MET A 186 9.80 10.40 4.17
C MET A 186 10.28 10.85 5.55
N GLN A 187 10.87 12.05 5.65
CA GLN A 187 11.33 12.58 6.93
C GLN A 187 10.18 12.71 7.94
N ARG A 188 9.03 13.29 7.53
CA ARG A 188 7.84 13.40 8.39
C ARG A 188 7.37 12.05 8.91
N VAL A 189 7.31 11.04 8.04
CA VAL A 189 6.89 9.69 8.45
C VAL A 189 7.93 9.03 9.36
N SER A 190 9.23 9.15 9.02
CA SER A 190 10.31 8.61 9.85
C SER A 190 10.35 9.23 11.24
N GLU A 191 10.15 10.54 11.36
CA GLU A 191 10.08 11.25 12.64
C GLU A 191 8.90 10.78 13.49
N ARG A 192 7.71 10.58 12.90
CA ARG A 192 6.54 10.07 13.63
C ARG A 192 6.74 8.63 14.09
N ILE A 193 7.36 7.78 13.27
CA ILE A 193 7.76 6.42 13.67
C ILE A 193 8.77 6.48 14.81
N ALA A 194 9.81 7.34 14.71
CA ALA A 194 10.82 7.56 15.76
C ALA A 194 10.25 8.23 17.03
N GLY A 195 9.13 8.94 16.92
CA GLY A 195 8.38 9.49 18.05
C GLY A 195 7.51 8.47 18.78
N GLY A 196 7.27 7.29 18.20
CA GLY A 196 6.44 6.24 18.80
C GLY A 196 4.96 6.36 18.53
N THR A 197 4.59 7.08 17.48
CA THR A 197 3.22 7.08 16.95
C THR A 197 2.77 5.66 16.65
N GLY A 198 1.52 5.32 17.01
CA GLY A 198 0.91 4.05 16.64
C GLY A 198 1.01 3.80 15.13
N LEU A 199 1.37 2.59 14.73
CA LEU A 199 1.72 2.27 13.35
C LEU A 199 1.09 0.94 12.92
N LEU A 200 0.41 0.97 11.79
CA LEU A 200 -0.03 -0.23 11.06
C LEU A 200 0.52 -0.20 9.64
N LEU A 201 0.87 -1.36 9.10
CA LEU A 201 1.42 -1.50 7.76
C LEU A 201 0.47 -2.33 6.89
N SER A 202 -0.03 -1.76 5.80
CA SER A 202 -0.57 -2.60 4.73
C SER A 202 0.60 -3.27 4.01
N VAL A 203 0.59 -4.59 3.94
CA VAL A 203 1.61 -5.41 3.29
C VAL A 203 1.00 -6.20 2.15
N GLY A 204 1.76 -6.37 1.08
CA GLY A 204 1.28 -7.04 -0.13
C GLY A 204 2.35 -7.87 -0.82
N LEU A 205 1.88 -8.82 -1.62
CA LEU A 205 2.71 -9.59 -2.53
C LEU A 205 2.65 -8.97 -3.95
N THR A 206 3.82 -8.78 -4.57
CA THR A 206 3.92 -8.27 -5.95
C THR A 206 3.26 -9.23 -6.95
N ARG A 207 3.08 -8.78 -8.21
CA ARG A 207 2.97 -9.72 -9.33
C ARG A 207 4.28 -10.51 -9.46
N PRO A 208 4.26 -11.75 -9.99
CA PRO A 208 5.44 -12.60 -9.96
C PRO A 208 6.50 -12.05 -10.92
N PHE A 209 7.75 -11.95 -10.46
CA PHE A 209 8.87 -11.56 -11.30
C PHE A 209 10.16 -12.26 -10.85
N SER A 210 11.09 -12.41 -11.79
CA SER A 210 12.40 -13.00 -11.54
C SER A 210 13.40 -11.91 -11.16
N SER A 211 14.10 -12.10 -10.04
CA SER A 211 15.19 -11.19 -9.63
C SER A 211 16.45 -11.33 -10.49
N SER A 212 16.60 -12.47 -11.18
CA SER A 212 17.64 -12.72 -12.17
C SER A 212 17.10 -13.60 -13.30
N PRO A 213 17.71 -13.60 -14.50
CA PRO A 213 17.26 -14.43 -15.62
C PRO A 213 17.20 -15.94 -15.30
N SER A 214 18.04 -16.41 -14.38
CA SER A 214 18.12 -17.82 -13.97
C SER A 214 17.19 -18.19 -12.81
N SER A 215 16.52 -17.22 -12.18
CA SER A 215 15.64 -17.48 -11.04
C SER A 215 14.19 -17.65 -11.49
N PRO A 216 13.44 -18.61 -10.92
CA PRO A 216 12.02 -18.72 -11.19
C PRO A 216 11.27 -17.47 -10.70
N PRO A 217 10.19 -17.06 -11.36
CA PRO A 217 9.42 -15.90 -10.97
C PRO A 217 8.69 -16.18 -9.64
N VAL A 218 8.83 -15.25 -8.69
CA VAL A 218 8.20 -15.33 -7.38
C VAL A 218 7.48 -14.04 -7.04
N HIS A 219 6.51 -14.14 -6.13
CA HIS A 219 5.84 -12.99 -5.56
C HIS A 219 6.67 -12.47 -4.38
N TRP A 220 7.07 -11.21 -4.42
CA TRP A 220 7.87 -10.58 -3.38
C TRP A 220 6.98 -9.85 -2.38
N LEU A 221 7.33 -9.93 -1.10
CA LEU A 221 6.68 -9.15 -0.06
C LEU A 221 7.14 -7.69 -0.10
N GLN A 222 6.20 -6.77 0.09
CA GLN A 222 6.44 -5.33 0.16
C GLN A 222 5.49 -4.68 1.18
N VAL A 223 5.86 -3.48 1.62
CA VAL A 223 4.99 -2.58 2.37
C VAL A 223 4.25 -1.72 1.35
N ASN A 224 2.95 -1.94 1.22
CA ASN A 224 2.09 -1.19 0.30
C ASN A 224 1.80 0.20 0.85
N ASN A 225 1.42 0.32 2.13
CA ASN A 225 1.05 1.58 2.77
C ASN A 225 1.40 1.63 4.27
N ILE A 226 1.66 2.84 4.77
CA ILE A 226 1.99 3.14 6.17
C ILE A 226 0.85 3.93 6.81
N HIS A 227 0.21 3.40 7.85
CA HIS A 227 -0.88 4.07 8.56
C HIS A 227 -0.41 4.50 9.94
N LEU A 228 -0.51 5.80 10.23
CA LEU A 228 -0.11 6.39 11.50
C LEU A 228 -1.36 6.76 12.30
N GLU A 229 -1.40 6.42 13.58
CA GLU A 229 -2.59 6.56 14.44
C GLU A 229 -3.11 8.00 14.54
N ASP A 230 -2.21 8.98 14.52
CA ASP A 230 -2.50 10.40 14.65
C ASP A 230 -2.92 11.07 13.33
N ASP A 231 -2.71 10.41 12.18
CA ASP A 231 -3.29 10.79 10.88
C ASP A 231 -3.48 9.56 9.97
N PRO A 232 -4.44 8.68 10.28
CA PRO A 232 -4.58 7.40 9.60
C PRO A 232 -5.16 7.57 8.19
N THR A 233 -5.77 8.72 7.91
CA THR A 233 -6.42 9.01 6.62
C THR A 233 -5.57 9.83 5.66
N CYS A 234 -4.31 10.14 6.00
CA CYS A 234 -3.43 11.04 5.25
C CYS A 234 -3.55 10.84 3.73
N ARG A 235 -4.17 11.81 3.04
CA ARG A 235 -4.65 11.69 1.66
C ARG A 235 -3.62 12.17 0.63
N LEU A 236 -3.78 11.73 -0.62
CA LEU A 236 -2.96 12.24 -1.71
C LEU A 236 -3.25 13.73 -1.99
N GLY A 237 -2.28 14.60 -1.68
CA GLY A 237 -2.35 16.03 -2.01
C GLY A 237 -3.05 16.91 -0.96
N SER A 238 -3.33 16.39 0.23
CA SER A 238 -3.82 17.20 1.36
C SER A 238 -2.87 18.35 1.74
N GLU A 239 -1.56 18.18 1.54
CA GLU A 239 -0.56 19.18 1.93
C GLU A 239 -0.22 20.22 0.84
N SER A 240 -0.45 19.92 -0.43
CA SER A 240 -0.13 20.88 -1.52
C SER A 240 -1.09 22.07 -1.57
N ARG A 241 -2.30 21.94 -0.99
CA ARG A 241 -3.26 23.06 -0.86
C ARG A 241 -2.88 24.05 0.24
N LEU A 242 -2.41 23.58 1.39
CA LEU A 242 -1.90 24.45 2.46
C LEU A 242 -0.65 25.22 2.00
N ARG A 243 0.25 24.57 1.25
CA ARG A 243 1.43 25.24 0.66
C ARG A 243 1.07 26.29 -0.40
N ARG A 244 0.04 26.06 -1.23
CA ARG A 244 -0.45 27.09 -2.17
C ARG A 244 -1.05 28.28 -1.45
N LEU A 245 -1.80 28.06 -0.37
CA LEU A 245 -2.42 29.15 0.39
C LEU A 245 -1.36 29.97 1.15
N VAL A 246 -0.38 29.33 1.78
CA VAL A 246 0.67 30.01 2.56
C VAL A 246 1.61 30.80 1.62
N ARG A 247 1.99 30.27 0.45
CA ARG A 247 2.77 31.07 -0.52
C ARG A 247 2.01 32.29 -1.06
N LEU A 248 0.69 32.17 -1.28
CA LEU A 248 -0.13 33.31 -1.71
C LEU A 248 -0.35 34.38 -0.63
N ILE A 249 -0.16 34.05 0.65
CA ILE A 249 -0.35 34.97 1.78
C ILE A 249 0.95 35.71 2.15
N PHE A 250 2.12 35.13 1.85
CA PHE A 250 3.43 35.70 2.23
C PHE A 250 4.26 36.27 1.07
N ASP A 251 3.74 36.28 -0.16
CA ASP A 251 4.34 36.98 -1.31
C ASP A 251 3.61 38.33 -1.58
N PHE A 252 3.61 39.23 -0.59
CA PHE A 252 3.31 40.67 -0.74
C PHE A 252 4.39 41.50 -0.04
#